data_AF-A0A9E0SW53-F1
#
_entry.id   AF-A0A9E0SW53-F1
#
_cell.length_a   1.000
_cell.length_b   1.000
_cell.length_c   1.000
_cell.angle_alpha   90.00
_cell.angle_beta   90.00
_cell.angle_gamma   90.00
#
_symmetry.space_group_name_H-M   'P 1'
#
loop_
_entity.id
_entity.type
_entity.pdbx_description
1 polymer ?
#
loop_
_entity_poly.entity_id
_entity_poly.type
_entity_poly.pdbx_seq_one_letter_code
_entity_poly.pdbx_strand_id
1 'polypeptide(L)' 'MSSVSHTARINHPLATRSAEGLRVTIPPGPCLIEQIDSGHADVVWGKSGENSAVVELQEIASAERKGDLVLLD' A
#
# COMPACT_ATOMS: atom_id res chain seq x y z
N MET A 1 14.69 -4.26 15.62
CA MET A 1 14.29 -3.76 14.29
C MET A 1 12.83 -3.41 14.42
N SER A 2 12.48 -2.12 14.33
CA SER A 2 11.08 -1.67 14.40
C SER A 2 10.59 -1.61 12.96
N SER A 3 9.76 -2.56 12.53
CA SER A 3 8.96 -2.34 11.32
C SER A 3 7.84 -1.37 11.71
N VAL A 4 7.67 -0.32 10.89
CA VAL A 4 6.56 0.60 11.05
C VAL A 4 5.42 0.06 10.19
N SER A 5 4.30 -0.25 10.83
CA SER A 5 3.11 -0.76 10.16
C SER A 5 1.95 0.20 10.38
N HIS A 6 1.30 0.61 9.31
CA HIS A 6 0.17 1.51 9.31
C HIS A 6 -1.09 0.78 8.84
N THR A 7 -2.19 0.92 9.58
CA THR A 7 -3.50 0.52 9.08
C THR A 7 -4.02 1.59 8.13
N ALA A 8 -4.51 1.19 6.97
CA ALA A 8 -4.96 2.12 5.94
C ALA A 8 -6.24 1.66 5.25
N ARG A 9 -6.83 2.55 4.45
CA ARG A 9 -7.95 2.24 3.58
C ARG A 9 -7.70 2.79 2.19
N ILE A 10 -7.92 1.94 1.19
CA ILE A 10 -7.96 2.32 -0.21
C ILE A 10 -9.41 2.70 -0.56
N ASN A 11 -9.62 3.95 -0.99
CA ASN A 11 -10.93 4.49 -1.36
C ASN A 11 -11.27 4.24 -2.83
N HIS A 12 -10.27 4.28 -3.71
CA HIS A 12 -10.41 4.02 -5.15
C HIS A 12 -9.34 3.02 -5.61
N PRO A 13 -9.56 2.26 -6.70
CA PRO A 13 -8.57 1.30 -7.19
C PRO A 13 -7.19 1.93 -7.33
N LEU A 14 -6.22 1.41 -6.59
CA LEU A 14 -4.87 1.93 -6.54
C LEU A 14 -4.03 1.24 -7.60
N ALA A 15 -3.80 1.92 -8.73
CA ALA A 15 -2.88 1.47 -9.76
C ALA A 15 -1.45 1.91 -9.40
N THR A 16 -0.59 0.94 -9.08
CA THR A 16 0.77 1.16 -8.60
C THR A 16 1.76 0.29 -9.39
N ARG A 17 3.06 0.60 -9.24
CA ARG A 17 4.14 -0.25 -9.73
C ARG A 17 4.68 -1.09 -8.58
N SER A 18 4.82 -2.39 -8.81
CA SER A 18 5.56 -3.24 -7.88
C SER A 18 7.05 -2.93 -7.94
N ALA A 19 7.81 -3.41 -6.95
CA ALA A 19 9.28 -3.33 -6.96
C ALA A 19 9.93 -3.97 -8.21
N GLU A 20 9.24 -4.90 -8.88
CA GLU A 20 9.67 -5.53 -10.13
C GLU A 20 9.27 -4.72 -11.39
N GLY A 21 8.63 -3.55 -11.20
CA GLY A 21 8.16 -2.67 -12.26
C GLY A 21 6.83 -3.10 -12.90
N LEU A 22 6.19 -4.17 -12.40
CA LEU A 22 4.90 -4.63 -12.88
C LEU A 22 3.78 -3.72 -12.40
N ARG A 23 2.78 -3.47 -13.25
CA ARG A 23 1.58 -2.74 -12.82
C ARG A 23 0.70 -3.66 -12.00
N VAL A 24 0.40 -3.25 -10.77
CA VAL A 24 -0.55 -3.91 -9.87
C VAL A 24 -1.72 -2.97 -9.63
N THR A 25 -2.94 -3.50 -9.61
CA THR A 25 -4.13 -2.73 -9.24
C THR A 25 -4.70 -3.31 -7.95
N ILE A 26 -4.68 -2.52 -6.89
CA ILE A 26 -5.19 -2.92 -5.58
C ILE A 26 -6.64 -2.43 -5.46
N PRO A 27 -7.62 -3.30 -5.15
CA PRO A 27 -9.02 -2.92 -5.04
C PRO A 27 -9.27 -2.04 -3.79
N PRO A 28 -10.36 -1.24 -3.79
CA PRO A 28 -10.80 -0.51 -2.60
C PRO A 28 -11.08 -1.45 -1.42
N GLY A 29 -10.72 -1.00 -0.22
CA GLY A 29 -10.89 -1.78 1.00
C GLY A 29 -9.88 -1.43 2.08
N PRO A 30 -10.01 -2.07 3.27
CA PRO A 30 -8.98 -2.00 4.29
C PRO A 30 -7.69 -2.65 3.79
N CYS A 31 -6.56 -2.07 4.17
CA CYS A 31 -5.24 -2.62 3.93
C CYS A 31 -4.30 -2.33 5.10
N LEU A 32 -3.18 -3.03 5.12
CA LEU A 32 -2.03 -2.78 5.99
C LEU A 32 -0.86 -2.35 5.10
N ILE A 33 -0.12 -1.35 5.55
CA ILE A 33 1.12 -0.90 4.90
C ILE A 33 2.26 -1.17 5.87
N GLU A 34 3.20 -2.02 5.48
CA GLU A 34 4.40 -2.31 6.25
C GLU A 34 5.62 -1.77 5.53
N GLN A 35 6.35 -0.86 6.17
CA GLN A 35 7.59 -0.35 5.59
C GLN A 35 8.68 -1.42 5.62
N ILE A 36 9.22 -1.76 4.45
CA ILE A 36 10.28 -2.78 4.29
C ILE A 36 11.66 -2.11 4.38
N ASP A 37 11.82 -0.99 3.67
CA ASP A 37 13.05 -0.20 3.63
C ASP A 37 12.74 1.30 3.41
N SER A 38 13.76 2.11 3.11
CA SER A 38 13.60 3.56 2.91
C SER A 38 12.87 3.95 1.62
N GLY A 39 12.64 3.02 0.70
CA GLY A 39 12.00 3.26 -0.60
C GLY A 39 10.76 2.41 -0.86
N HIS A 40 10.55 1.33 -0.11
CA HIS A 40 9.49 0.36 -0.38
C HIS A 40 8.62 0.06 0.85
N ALA A 41 7.36 -0.26 0.58
CA ALA A 41 6.43 -0.83 1.55
C ALA A 41 5.73 -2.05 0.96
N ASP A 42 5.41 -3.02 1.80
CA ASP A 42 4.46 -4.07 1.45
C ASP A 42 3.05 -3.57 1.74
N VAL A 43 2.17 -3.64 0.74
CA VAL A 43 0.74 -3.37 0.92
C VAL A 43 0.04 -4.71 0.99
N VAL A 44 -0.57 -5.01 2.11
CA VAL A 44 -1.34 -6.24 2.34
C VAL A 44 -2.83 -5.92 2.34
N TRP A 45 -3.62 -6.65 1.57
CA TRP A 45 -5.06 -6.45 1.46
C TRP A 45 -5.82 -7.78 1.30
N GLY A 46 -7.15 -7.66 1.32
CA GLY A 46 -8.05 -8.81 1.35
C GLY A 46 -8.62 -9.04 2.74
N LYS A 47 -9.62 -9.91 2.85
CA LYS A 47 -10.35 -10.10 4.12
C LYS A 47 -9.48 -10.70 5.22
N SER A 48 -8.45 -11.45 4.83
CA SER A 48 -7.53 -12.16 5.71
C SER A 48 -6.07 -11.87 5.35
N GLY A 49 -5.80 -10.79 4.61
CA GLY A 49 -4.46 -10.47 4.11
C GLY A 49 -3.95 -11.46 3.06
N GLU A 50 -4.86 -12.05 2.28
CA GLU A 50 -4.53 -13.08 1.28
C GLU A 50 -3.82 -12.54 0.04
N ASN A 51 -3.70 -11.21 -0.11
CA ASN A 51 -2.95 -10.59 -1.19
C ASN A 51 -1.93 -9.58 -0.61
N SER A 52 -0.75 -9.52 -1.23
CA SER A 52 0.22 -8.46 -0.94
C SER A 52 1.00 -8.04 -2.19
N ALA A 53 1.59 -6.85 -2.12
CA ALA A 53 2.45 -6.31 -3.15
C ALA A 53 3.43 -5.31 -2.57
N VAL A 54 4.71 -5.50 -2.88
CA VAL A 54 5.76 -4.53 -2.59
C VAL A 54 5.66 -3.38 -3.59
N VAL A 55 5.48 -2.17 -3.09
CA VAL A 55 5.32 -0.94 -3.89
C VAL A 55 6.29 0.12 -3.42
N GLU A 56 6.57 1.09 -4.31
CA GLU A 56 7.37 2.25 -3.95
C GLU A 56 6.61 3.17 -2.98
N LEU A 57 7.30 3.67 -1.95
CA LEU A 57 6.73 4.66 -1.00
C LEU A 57 6.24 5.93 -1.69
N GLN A 58 6.84 6.28 -2.84
CA GLN A 58 6.39 7.41 -3.64
C GLN A 58 4.96 7.22 -4.19
N GLU A 59 4.58 6.00 -4.54
CA GLU A 59 3.23 5.66 -5.01
C GLU A 59 2.23 5.74 -3.86
N ILE A 60 2.59 5.25 -2.67
CA ILE A 60 1.78 5.40 -1.44
C ILE A 60 1.54 6.88 -1.12
N ALA A 61 2.61 7.67 -1.04
CA ALA A 61 2.49 9.10 -0.75
C ALA A 61 1.68 9.85 -1.82
N SER A 62 1.75 9.40 -3.09
CA SER A 62 0.95 9.96 -4.18
C SER A 62 -0.54 9.60 -4.06
N ALA A 63 -0.84 8.37 -3.64
CA ALA A 63 -2.20 7.91 -3.37
C ALA A 63 -2.83 8.65 -2.19
N GLU A 64 -2.07 8.87 -1.12
CA GLU A 64 -2.49 9.68 0.04
C GLU A 64 -2.85 11.11 -0.36
N ARG A 65 -1.97 11.78 -1.11
CA ARG A 65 -2.23 13.16 -1.57
C ARG A 65 -3.47 13.28 -2.45
N LYS A 66 -3.83 12.22 -3.18
CA LYS A 66 -5.04 12.17 -4.02
C LYS A 66 -6.30 11.79 -3.23
N GLY A 67 -6.15 11.28 -2.01
CA GLY A 67 -7.24 10.72 -1.20
C GLY A 67 -7.67 9.31 -1.63
N ASP A 68 -6.90 8.67 -2.52
CA ASP A 68 -7.14 7.29 -2.98
C ASP A 68 -6.73 6.28 -1.91
N LEU A 69 -5.80 6.67 -1.02
CA LEU A 69 -5.37 5.94 0.16
C LEU A 69 -5.44 6.87 1.38
N VAL A 70 -5.82 6.34 2.54
CA VAL A 70 -5.87 7.08 3.81
C VAL A 70 -5.30 6.21 4.91
N LEU A 71 -4.29 6.71 5.63
CA LEU A 71 -3.80 6.10 6.87
C LEU A 71 -4.81 6.34 8.00
N LEU A 72 -5.02 5.33 8.85
CA LEU A 72 -6.06 5.30 9.87
C LEU A 72 -5.51 5.32 11.31
N ASP A 73 -4.19 5.37 11.46
CA ASP A 73 -3.49 5.38 12.74
C ASP A 73 -2.90 6.75 13.13
#